data_AF-A0A397KYQ3-F1
#
_entry.id   AF-A0A397KYQ3-F1
#
_cell.length_a   1.000
_cell.length_b   1.000
_cell.length_c   1.000
_cell.angle_alpha   90.00
_cell.angle_beta   90.00
_cell.angle_gamma   90.00
#
_symmetry.space_group_name_H-M   'P 1'
#
loop_
_entity.id
_entity.type
_entity.pdbx_description
1 polymer ?
#
loop_
_entity_poly.entity_id
_entity_poly.type
_entity_poly.pdbx_seq_one_letter_code
_entity_poly.pdbx_strand_id
1 'polypeptide(L)'
;EENAAARTKPVLKEKEEFQLAEVKLPQGIQSITVSSVDLHPENAGSVLQFLEFCLTFREALGLRDGQAHSVVHEVLSERSTSQEHSMLTQTIIQLLTLILADRGEISVGISATDDRWFTILGECLAESEVKLDDFPPEMFHKGISEYAEMDSSQKLKLLNYLCDEALGISLMRNFIDNHENPKYVEKKKRAEEKLNAAEAKEKELYQKIKDDFSKTEADNNGVALTIEQRVAIISQMSAESEEVHFEKKKALEMQPKSQEYNDALRTNPVELEDNGLILWNLKSYNEEPTILLQDLGSCSDICPHEKWYSFSSEQKPQ
;
A
#
# COMPACT_ATOMS: atom_id res chain seq x y z
N GLU A 1 62.41 36.17 12.21
CA GLU A 1 61.11 36.09 12.93
C GLU A 1 60.06 36.62 11.97
N GLU A 2 59.25 35.77 11.36
CA GLU A 2 58.13 35.01 11.95
C GLU A 2 56.79 35.69 11.61
N ASN A 3 56.02 34.98 10.78
CA ASN A 3 54.56 34.90 10.65
C ASN A 3 53.69 36.18 10.65
N ALA A 4 52.91 36.35 9.57
CA ALA A 4 51.50 35.94 9.59
C ALA A 4 50.87 36.01 8.19
N ALA A 5 50.36 34.86 7.75
CA ALA A 5 49.59 34.68 6.53
C ALA A 5 48.21 35.36 6.62
N ALA A 6 47.85 36.16 5.62
CA ALA A 6 46.47 36.55 5.35
C ALA A 6 46.02 35.88 4.04
N ARG A 7 45.14 34.89 4.21
CA ARG A 7 44.45 34.10 3.19
C ARG A 7 43.80 34.97 2.10
N THR A 8 44.26 34.84 0.87
CA THR A 8 43.46 35.17 -0.32
C THR A 8 42.46 34.03 -0.54
N LYS A 9 41.16 34.32 -0.33
CA LYS A 9 40.06 33.37 -0.58
C LYS A 9 40.02 33.01 -2.07
N PRO A 10 39.90 31.72 -2.44
CA PRO A 10 39.69 31.34 -3.83
C PRO A 10 38.26 31.71 -4.24
N VAL A 11 38.16 32.26 -5.44
CA VAL A 11 36.93 32.63 -6.15
C VAL A 11 35.96 31.45 -6.14
N LEU A 12 34.83 31.62 -5.45
CA LEU A 12 33.68 30.73 -5.57
C LEU A 12 33.19 30.85 -7.01
N LYS A 13 33.33 29.76 -7.78
CA LYS A 13 32.64 29.58 -9.05
C LYS A 13 31.16 29.87 -8.82
N GLU A 14 30.60 30.75 -9.64
CA GLU A 14 29.15 30.95 -9.74
C GLU A 14 28.48 29.58 -9.80
N LYS A 15 27.60 29.32 -8.84
CA LYS A 15 26.60 28.27 -9.00
C LYS A 15 25.73 28.74 -10.16
N GLU A 16 25.81 28.04 -11.28
CA GLU A 16 24.75 28.08 -12.29
C GLU A 16 23.46 27.72 -11.55
N GLU A 17 22.62 28.73 -11.29
CA GLU A 17 21.22 28.53 -10.97
C GLU A 17 20.61 27.83 -12.19
N PHE A 18 20.47 26.51 -12.10
CA PHE A 18 19.49 25.82 -12.91
C PHE A 18 18.15 26.45 -12.54
N GLN A 19 17.66 27.34 -13.41
CA GLN A 19 16.24 27.68 -13.40
C GLN A 19 15.51 26.36 -13.70
N LEU A 20 15.04 25.69 -12.66
CA LEU A 20 13.98 24.70 -12.81
C LEU A 20 12.83 25.47 -13.47
N ALA A 21 12.63 25.21 -14.76
CA ALA A 21 11.42 25.63 -15.43
C ALA A 21 10.26 25.13 -14.56
N GLU A 22 9.40 26.06 -14.14
CA GLU A 22 8.18 25.76 -13.40
C GLU A 22 7.42 24.67 -14.17
N VAL A 23 7.46 23.43 -13.68
CA VAL A 23 6.88 22.27 -14.35
C VAL A 23 5.38 22.45 -14.27
N LYS A 24 4.77 22.96 -15.35
CA LYS A 24 3.32 23.08 -15.43
C LYS A 24 2.74 21.69 -15.58
N LEU A 25 1.93 21.28 -14.61
CA LEU A 25 1.14 20.06 -14.72
C LEU A 25 0.29 20.12 -16.01
N PRO A 26 0.16 18.98 -16.73
CA PRO A 26 -0.75 18.91 -17.85
C PRO A 26 -2.17 19.25 -17.42
N GLN A 27 -3.00 19.72 -18.36
CA GLN A 27 -4.41 19.97 -18.07
C GLN A 27 -5.11 18.61 -17.92
N GLY A 28 -5.38 18.22 -16.68
CA GLY A 28 -6.09 16.98 -16.35
C GLY A 28 -7.56 17.03 -16.73
N ILE A 29 -8.19 15.86 -16.84
CA ILE A 29 -9.63 15.74 -17.11
C ILE A 29 -10.35 15.89 -15.77
N GLN A 30 -11.16 16.95 -15.65
CA GLN A 30 -11.97 17.23 -14.45
C GLN A 30 -13.26 16.38 -14.44
N SER A 31 -13.11 15.08 -14.70
CA SER A 31 -14.16 14.08 -14.53
C SER A 31 -13.48 12.78 -14.10
N ILE A 32 -14.02 12.18 -13.05
CA ILE A 32 -13.62 10.87 -12.55
C ILE A 32 -14.79 9.94 -12.84
N THR A 33 -14.55 8.89 -13.60
CA THR A 33 -15.60 7.94 -13.98
C THR A 33 -15.33 6.60 -13.30
N VAL A 34 -16.29 6.08 -12.54
CA VAL A 34 -16.21 4.78 -11.87
C VAL A 34 -17.45 3.98 -12.25
N SER A 35 -17.28 2.72 -12.65
CA SER A 35 -18.41 1.85 -13.05
C SER A 35 -19.31 2.46 -14.12
N SER A 36 -18.73 3.22 -15.07
CA SER A 36 -19.45 3.95 -16.12
C SER A 36 -20.36 5.08 -15.62
N VAL A 37 -20.18 5.52 -14.37
CA VAL A 37 -20.86 6.67 -13.77
C VAL A 37 -19.83 7.77 -13.53
N ASP A 38 -20.12 8.97 -14.05
CA ASP A 38 -19.32 10.16 -13.76
C ASP A 38 -19.59 10.60 -12.31
N LEU A 39 -18.52 10.71 -11.53
CA LEU A 39 -18.61 11.08 -10.12
C LEU A 39 -18.79 12.59 -9.99
N HIS A 40 -19.73 12.99 -9.14
CA HIS A 40 -19.76 14.37 -8.66
C HIS A 40 -18.46 14.68 -7.91
N PRO A 41 -17.83 15.87 -8.08
CA PRO A 41 -16.57 16.19 -7.43
C PRO A 41 -16.54 15.94 -5.93
N GLU A 42 -17.65 16.26 -5.24
CA GLU A 42 -17.82 16.07 -3.79
C GLU A 42 -17.82 14.60 -3.34
N ASN A 43 -18.16 13.68 -4.25
CA ASN A 43 -18.23 12.25 -3.96
C ASN A 43 -16.98 11.49 -4.42
N ALA A 44 -16.14 12.09 -5.27
CA ALA A 44 -15.00 11.42 -5.90
C ALA A 44 -14.04 10.84 -4.85
N GLY A 45 -13.58 11.66 -3.90
CA GLY A 45 -12.68 11.20 -2.83
C GLY A 45 -13.31 10.09 -1.99
N SER A 46 -14.59 10.24 -1.62
CA SER A 46 -15.28 9.24 -0.81
C SER A 46 -15.44 7.89 -1.52
N VAL A 47 -15.75 7.90 -2.82
CA VAL A 47 -15.84 6.68 -3.64
C VAL A 47 -14.48 6.00 -3.76
N LEU A 48 -13.43 6.78 -4.05
CA LEU A 48 -12.08 6.24 -4.22
C LEU A 48 -11.55 5.62 -2.92
N GLN A 49 -11.77 6.27 -1.77
CA GLN A 49 -11.42 5.73 -0.46
C GLN A 49 -12.10 4.38 -0.21
N PHE A 50 -13.42 4.30 -0.43
CA PHE A 50 -14.18 3.06 -0.24
C PHE A 50 -13.68 1.93 -1.15
N LEU A 51 -13.44 2.22 -2.43
CA LEU A 51 -12.97 1.22 -3.38
C LEU A 51 -11.56 0.72 -3.05
N GLU A 52 -10.66 1.61 -2.63
CA GLU A 52 -9.31 1.24 -2.24
C GLU A 52 -9.31 0.39 -0.97
N PHE A 53 -10.14 0.74 0.02
CA PHE A 53 -10.37 -0.10 1.20
C PHE A 53 -10.86 -1.49 0.80
N CYS A 54 -11.90 -1.58 -0.03
CA CYS A 54 -12.44 -2.86 -0.46
C CYS A 54 -11.45 -3.68 -1.30
N LEU A 55 -10.63 -3.03 -2.12
CA LEU A 55 -9.59 -3.70 -2.90
C LEU A 55 -8.51 -4.28 -1.98
N THR A 56 -8.06 -3.48 -1.02
CA THR A 56 -7.00 -3.83 -0.06
C THR A 56 -7.42 -4.96 0.87
N PHE A 57 -8.62 -4.86 1.45
CA PHE A 57 -9.11 -5.78 2.48
C PHE A 57 -10.08 -6.84 1.93
N ARG A 58 -10.13 -7.02 0.60
CA ARG A 58 -11.03 -7.96 -0.07
C ARG A 58 -11.03 -9.35 0.58
N GLU A 59 -9.84 -9.91 0.77
CA GLU A 59 -9.69 -11.27 1.30
C GLU A 59 -10.09 -11.35 2.77
N ALA A 60 -9.66 -10.37 3.59
CA ALA A 60 -10.01 -10.30 5.01
C ALA A 60 -11.52 -10.14 5.23
N LEU A 61 -12.20 -9.41 4.35
CA LEU A 61 -13.64 -9.18 4.37
C LEU A 61 -14.44 -10.25 3.61
N GLY A 62 -13.80 -11.14 2.86
CA GLY A 62 -14.49 -12.11 1.99
C GLY A 62 -15.37 -11.45 0.92
N LEU A 63 -14.98 -10.30 0.38
CA LEU A 63 -15.74 -9.58 -0.64
C LEU A 63 -15.66 -10.29 -1.99
N ARG A 64 -16.78 -10.36 -2.71
CA ARG A 64 -16.83 -10.91 -4.08
C ARG A 64 -16.25 -9.91 -5.08
N ASP A 65 -15.77 -10.43 -6.20
CA ASP A 65 -15.33 -9.60 -7.32
C ASP A 65 -16.47 -8.68 -7.80
N GLY A 66 -16.16 -7.41 -8.00
CA GLY A 66 -17.15 -6.40 -8.41
C GLY A 66 -18.17 -5.99 -7.34
N GLN A 67 -18.09 -6.53 -6.11
CA GLN A 67 -19.01 -6.18 -5.02
C GLN A 67 -18.94 -4.70 -4.66
N ALA A 68 -17.73 -4.16 -4.46
CA ALA A 68 -17.53 -2.75 -4.10
C ALA A 68 -18.05 -1.80 -5.20
N HIS A 69 -17.79 -2.14 -6.46
CA HIS A 69 -18.31 -1.39 -7.61
C HIS A 69 -19.84 -1.43 -7.69
N SER A 70 -20.46 -2.57 -7.38
CA SER A 70 -21.92 -2.68 -7.29
C SER A 70 -22.50 -1.79 -6.18
N VAL A 71 -21.84 -1.70 -5.02
CA VAL A 71 -22.24 -0.82 -3.92
C VAL A 71 -22.16 0.65 -4.34
N VAL A 72 -21.04 1.06 -4.95
CA VAL A 72 -20.87 2.43 -5.46
C VAL A 72 -21.95 2.76 -6.50
N HIS A 73 -22.18 1.87 -7.45
CA HIS A 73 -23.21 2.07 -8.47
C HIS A 73 -24.62 2.17 -7.84
N GLU A 74 -24.94 1.37 -6.83
CA GLU A 74 -26.21 1.45 -6.10
C GLU A 74 -26.37 2.80 -5.39
N VAL A 75 -25.35 3.26 -4.67
CA VAL A 75 -25.36 4.56 -3.98
C VAL A 75 -25.61 5.69 -4.97
N LEU A 76 -24.86 5.73 -6.07
CA LEU A 76 -24.90 6.84 -7.03
C LEU A 76 -26.13 6.83 -7.95
N SER A 77 -26.79 5.68 -8.11
CA SER A 77 -27.93 5.56 -9.03
C SER A 77 -29.22 6.18 -8.49
N GLU A 78 -29.28 6.54 -7.21
CA GLU A 78 -30.48 7.04 -6.49
C GLU A 78 -31.73 6.15 -6.64
N ARG A 79 -31.57 4.92 -7.15
CA ARG A 79 -32.66 3.98 -7.35
C ARG A 79 -32.96 3.31 -6.02
N SER A 80 -34.18 3.48 -5.55
CA SER A 80 -34.68 2.81 -4.36
C SER A 80 -34.80 1.30 -4.60
N THR A 81 -33.80 0.56 -4.14
CA THR A 81 -33.85 -0.89 -3.94
C THR A 81 -34.53 -1.18 -2.59
N SER A 82 -35.27 -2.29 -2.48
CA SER A 82 -35.74 -2.74 -1.18
C SER A 82 -34.54 -3.04 -0.29
N GLN A 83 -34.54 -2.59 0.97
CA GLN A 83 -33.42 -2.72 1.91
C GLN A 83 -32.91 -4.17 2.05
N GLU A 84 -33.82 -5.14 2.03
CA GLU A 84 -33.49 -6.59 2.10
C GLU A 84 -32.56 -7.07 0.96
N HIS A 85 -32.58 -6.36 -0.17
CA HIS A 85 -31.80 -6.66 -1.37
C HIS A 85 -30.75 -5.59 -1.68
N SER A 86 -30.57 -4.60 -0.80
CA SER A 86 -29.60 -3.53 -0.96
C SER A 86 -28.19 -4.05 -0.65
N MET A 87 -27.30 -4.02 -1.64
CA MET A 87 -25.89 -4.40 -1.44
C MET A 87 -25.17 -3.40 -0.54
N LEU A 88 -25.55 -2.12 -0.62
CA LEU A 88 -25.07 -1.09 0.30
C LEU A 88 -25.42 -1.45 1.76
N THR A 89 -26.70 -1.72 2.02
CA THR A 89 -27.17 -2.06 3.38
C THR A 89 -26.52 -3.33 3.89
N GLN A 90 -26.39 -4.36 3.05
CA GLN A 90 -25.69 -5.60 3.41
C GLN A 90 -24.21 -5.35 3.74
N THR A 91 -23.54 -4.46 3.01
CA THR A 91 -22.13 -4.11 3.26
C THR A 91 -21.98 -3.35 4.59
N ILE A 92 -22.88 -2.40 4.87
CA ILE A 92 -22.93 -1.68 6.15
C ILE A 92 -23.11 -2.67 7.31
N ILE A 93 -24.08 -3.58 7.20
CA ILE A 93 -24.34 -4.60 8.23
C ILE A 93 -23.14 -5.52 8.42
N GLN A 94 -22.47 -5.91 7.33
CA GLN A 94 -21.28 -6.74 7.40
C GLN A 94 -20.15 -6.05 8.17
N LEU A 95 -19.86 -4.78 7.88
CA LEU A 95 -18.83 -4.01 8.59
C LEU A 95 -19.20 -3.80 10.07
N LEU A 96 -20.43 -3.40 10.36
CA LEU A 96 -20.94 -3.26 11.72
C LEU A 96 -20.81 -4.55 12.52
N THR A 97 -21.18 -5.69 11.91
CA THR A 97 -21.09 -7.00 12.56
C THR A 97 -19.64 -7.33 12.96
N LEU A 98 -18.66 -7.00 12.10
CA LEU A 98 -17.25 -7.21 12.41
C LEU A 98 -16.77 -6.30 13.55
N ILE A 99 -17.16 -5.03 13.54
CA ILE A 99 -16.81 -4.06 14.59
C ILE A 99 -17.37 -4.51 15.94
N LEU A 100 -18.65 -4.86 15.99
CA LEU A 100 -19.31 -5.31 17.22
C LEU A 100 -18.75 -6.64 17.73
N ALA A 101 -18.42 -7.56 16.82
CA ALA A 101 -17.78 -8.82 17.18
C ALA A 101 -16.41 -8.59 17.85
N ASP A 102 -15.61 -7.64 17.34
CA ASP A 102 -14.31 -7.28 17.93
C ASP A 102 -14.46 -6.64 19.32
N ARG A 103 -15.55 -5.89 19.54
CA ARG A 103 -15.93 -5.32 20.85
C ARG A 103 -16.46 -6.37 21.85
N GLY A 104 -16.72 -7.60 21.39
CA GLY A 104 -17.28 -8.68 22.21
C GLY A 104 -18.81 -8.68 22.29
N GLU A 105 -19.50 -7.92 21.43
CA GLU A 105 -20.95 -7.72 21.41
C GLU A 105 -21.69 -8.72 20.49
N ILE A 106 -21.17 -9.94 20.39
CA ILE A 106 -21.58 -10.98 19.41
C ILE A 106 -23.08 -11.36 19.50
N SER A 107 -23.76 -11.06 20.62
CA SER A 107 -25.19 -11.33 20.81
C SER A 107 -26.13 -10.37 20.07
N VAL A 108 -25.60 -9.29 19.48
CA VAL A 108 -26.38 -8.32 18.73
C VAL A 108 -26.57 -8.85 17.31
N GLY A 109 -27.59 -9.69 17.10
CA GLY A 109 -27.99 -10.11 15.77
C GLY A 109 -28.56 -8.93 14.99
N ILE A 110 -27.96 -8.64 13.82
CA ILE A 110 -28.34 -7.55 12.94
C ILE A 110 -28.82 -8.12 11.60
N SER A 111 -29.91 -7.58 11.06
CA SER A 111 -30.49 -8.00 9.78
C SER A 111 -30.93 -6.78 8.97
N ALA A 112 -30.91 -6.89 7.64
CA ALA A 112 -31.42 -5.86 6.74
C ALA A 112 -32.95 -5.68 6.82
N THR A 113 -33.65 -6.62 7.47
CA THR A 113 -35.10 -6.60 7.70
C THR A 113 -35.50 -5.88 9.00
N ASP A 114 -34.52 -5.43 9.81
CA ASP A 114 -34.73 -4.81 11.11
C ASP A 114 -33.98 -3.47 11.17
N ASP A 115 -34.69 -2.39 11.50
CA ASP A 115 -34.14 -1.03 11.63
C ASP A 115 -33.03 -0.90 12.69
N ARG A 116 -32.89 -1.91 13.57
CA ARG A 116 -31.90 -1.92 14.66
C ARG A 116 -30.47 -1.66 14.19
N TRP A 117 -30.10 -2.09 12.98
CA TRP A 117 -28.75 -1.85 12.45
C TRP A 117 -28.43 -0.35 12.35
N PHE A 118 -29.43 0.46 12.01
CA PHE A 118 -29.27 1.90 11.86
C PHE A 118 -29.15 2.60 13.21
N THR A 119 -29.89 2.14 14.22
CA THR A 119 -29.71 2.64 15.59
C THR A 119 -28.32 2.32 16.13
N ILE A 120 -27.84 1.08 15.92
CA ILE A 120 -26.50 0.68 16.36
C ILE A 120 -25.41 1.48 15.64
N LEU A 121 -25.59 1.78 14.35
CA LEU A 121 -24.68 2.68 13.61
C LEU A 121 -24.56 4.05 14.30
N GLY A 122 -25.69 4.61 14.75
CA GLY A 122 -25.71 5.85 15.51
C GLY A 122 -25.00 5.76 16.85
N GLU A 123 -25.15 4.64 17.56
CA GLU A 123 -24.43 4.37 18.82
C GLU A 123 -22.91 4.31 18.58
N CYS A 124 -22.46 3.60 17.54
CA CYS A 124 -21.04 3.57 17.16
C CYS A 124 -20.50 4.97 16.88
N LEU A 125 -21.25 5.79 16.12
CA LEU A 125 -20.87 7.18 15.83
C LEU A 125 -20.79 8.04 17.09
N ALA A 126 -21.73 7.88 18.02
CA ALA A 126 -21.75 8.65 19.27
C ALA A 126 -20.58 8.30 20.20
N GLU A 127 -20.08 7.07 20.13
CA GLU A 127 -18.90 6.60 20.87
C GLU A 127 -17.58 6.96 20.18
N SER A 128 -17.60 7.28 18.88
CA SER A 128 -16.40 7.63 18.13
C SER A 128 -15.90 9.04 18.49
N GLU A 129 -14.58 9.22 18.44
CA GLU A 129 -13.96 10.54 18.58
C GLU A 129 -14.17 11.40 17.31
N VAL A 130 -14.55 10.77 16.18
CA VAL A 130 -14.80 11.43 14.91
C VAL A 130 -16.17 12.13 14.95
N LYS A 131 -16.17 13.46 14.81
CA LYS A 131 -17.39 14.25 14.71
C LYS A 131 -17.77 14.44 13.24
N LEU A 132 -18.92 13.91 12.88
CA LEU A 132 -19.52 14.15 11.57
C LEU A 132 -20.73 15.07 11.74
N ASP A 133 -20.58 16.33 11.32
CA ASP A 133 -21.60 17.38 11.52
C ASP A 133 -22.93 17.07 10.80
N ASP A 134 -22.90 16.22 9.78
CA ASP A 134 -24.08 15.84 8.98
C ASP A 134 -25.01 14.84 9.68
N PHE A 135 -24.59 14.24 10.80
CA PHE A 135 -25.30 13.13 11.45
C PHE A 135 -25.63 13.43 12.92
N PRO A 136 -26.67 14.23 13.20
CA PRO A 136 -27.11 14.46 14.57
C PRO A 136 -27.63 13.16 15.21
N PRO A 137 -27.34 12.88 16.50
CA PRO A 137 -27.71 11.62 17.16
C PRO A 137 -29.21 11.30 17.08
N GLU A 138 -30.07 12.33 17.11
CA GLU A 138 -31.52 12.17 17.06
C GLU A 138 -32.01 11.52 15.76
N MET A 139 -31.24 11.62 14.67
CA MET A 139 -31.56 11.00 13.37
C MET A 139 -31.65 9.47 13.49
N PHE A 140 -30.72 8.85 14.20
CA PHE A 140 -30.64 7.38 14.33
C PHE A 140 -31.75 6.78 15.19
N HIS A 141 -32.45 7.61 15.97
CA HIS A 141 -33.59 7.21 16.79
C HIS A 141 -34.94 7.34 16.07
N LYS A 142 -35.00 8.07 14.95
CA LYS A 142 -36.23 8.24 14.15
C LYS A 142 -36.51 7.05 13.21
N GLY A 143 -35.56 6.13 13.07
CA GLY A 143 -35.72 4.88 12.32
C GLY A 143 -35.29 4.99 10.86
N ILE A 144 -35.50 3.91 10.11
CA ILE A 144 -34.84 3.70 8.81
C ILE A 144 -35.32 4.61 7.69
N SER A 145 -36.45 5.31 7.88
CA SER A 145 -36.91 6.32 6.93
C SER A 145 -35.91 7.45 6.75
N GLU A 146 -35.21 7.87 7.82
CA GLU A 146 -34.18 8.91 7.71
C GLU A 146 -33.02 8.46 6.83
N TYR A 147 -32.63 7.18 6.94
CA TYR A 147 -31.60 6.58 6.08
C TYR A 147 -32.03 6.51 4.61
N ALA A 148 -33.31 6.21 4.34
CA ALA A 148 -33.83 6.15 2.99
C ALA A 148 -33.74 7.51 2.27
N GLU A 149 -34.02 8.60 2.99
CA GLU A 149 -33.98 9.97 2.49
C GLU A 149 -32.57 10.57 2.38
N MET A 150 -31.53 9.88 2.89
CA MET A 150 -30.15 10.36 2.77
C MET A 150 -29.70 10.42 1.31
N ASP A 151 -28.97 11.48 0.98
CA ASP A 151 -28.32 11.60 -0.32
C ASP A 151 -27.11 10.67 -0.44
N SER A 152 -26.55 10.61 -1.65
CA SER A 152 -25.38 9.78 -1.97
C SER A 152 -24.15 10.16 -1.13
N SER A 153 -23.95 11.45 -0.84
CA SER A 153 -22.79 11.93 -0.09
C SER A 153 -22.87 11.49 1.37
N GLN A 154 -24.04 11.63 1.99
CA GLN A 154 -24.32 11.16 3.35
C GLN A 154 -24.12 9.64 3.47
N LYS A 155 -24.64 8.86 2.51
CA LYS A 155 -24.47 7.40 2.48
C LYS A 155 -23.00 7.00 2.34
N LEU A 156 -22.23 7.67 1.48
CA LEU A 156 -20.79 7.43 1.33
C LEU A 156 -20.00 7.79 2.59
N LYS A 157 -20.34 8.89 3.27
CA LYS A 157 -19.70 9.30 4.54
C LYS A 157 -19.89 8.24 5.64
N LEU A 158 -21.10 7.72 5.80
CA LEU A 158 -21.37 6.63 6.75
C LEU A 158 -20.59 5.36 6.40
N LEU A 159 -20.52 5.04 5.11
CA LEU A 159 -19.79 3.86 4.63
C LEU A 159 -18.28 3.97 4.89
N ASN A 160 -17.68 5.11 4.58
CA ASN A 160 -16.26 5.35 4.85
C ASN A 160 -15.94 5.40 6.35
N TYR A 161 -16.82 6.00 7.15
CA TYR A 161 -16.70 5.93 8.61
C TYR A 161 -16.60 4.49 9.10
N LEU A 162 -17.47 3.59 8.61
CA LEU A 162 -17.42 2.18 8.97
C LEU A 162 -16.17 1.47 8.46
N CYS A 163 -15.67 1.83 7.28
CA CYS A 163 -14.39 1.35 6.79
C CYS A 163 -13.25 1.76 7.73
N ASP A 164 -13.23 3.02 8.17
CA ASP A 164 -12.21 3.56 9.06
C ASP A 164 -12.26 2.89 10.45
N GLU A 165 -13.44 2.75 11.04
CA GLU A 165 -13.64 2.00 12.29
C GLU A 165 -13.23 0.52 12.13
N ALA A 166 -13.54 -0.09 10.98
CA ALA A 166 -13.15 -1.47 10.70
C ALA A 166 -11.63 -1.64 10.63
N LEU A 167 -10.84 -0.61 10.27
CA LEU A 167 -9.37 -0.69 10.32
C LEU A 167 -8.84 -0.87 11.75
N GLY A 168 -9.58 -0.38 12.76
CA GLY A 168 -9.23 -0.48 14.17
C GLY A 168 -9.40 -1.88 14.76
N ILE A 169 -10.17 -2.76 14.10
CA ILE A 169 -10.50 -4.08 14.65
C ILE A 169 -9.30 -5.03 14.59
N SER A 170 -9.25 -6.00 15.49
CA SER A 170 -8.11 -6.93 15.59
C SER A 170 -7.89 -7.74 14.31
N LEU A 171 -8.95 -8.12 13.60
CA LEU A 171 -8.86 -8.80 12.30
C LEU A 171 -8.07 -7.97 11.28
N MET A 172 -8.41 -6.68 11.13
CA MET A 172 -7.76 -5.81 10.15
C MET A 172 -6.36 -5.42 10.59
N ARG A 173 -6.13 -5.12 11.87
CA ARG A 173 -4.78 -4.86 12.39
C ARG A 173 -3.85 -6.05 12.15
N ASN A 174 -4.31 -7.27 12.46
CA ASN A 174 -3.54 -8.47 12.18
C ASN A 174 -3.29 -8.67 10.68
N PHE A 175 -4.25 -8.33 9.82
CA PHE A 175 -4.06 -8.37 8.39
C PHE A 175 -2.99 -7.36 7.96
N ILE A 176 -3.07 -6.11 8.39
CA ILE A 176 -2.09 -5.06 8.09
C ILE A 176 -0.68 -5.46 8.55
N ASP A 177 -0.57 -6.00 9.77
CA ASP A 177 0.69 -6.40 10.38
C ASP A 177 1.30 -7.65 9.73
N ASN A 178 0.47 -8.61 9.28
CA ASN A 178 0.93 -9.92 8.79
C ASN A 178 0.81 -10.12 7.28
N HIS A 179 0.20 -9.19 6.53
CA HIS A 179 0.06 -9.32 5.08
C HIS A 179 1.39 -9.02 4.38
N GLU A 180 2.29 -9.99 4.38
CA GLU A 180 3.45 -9.99 3.48
C GLU A 180 2.92 -10.13 2.04
N ASN A 181 3.24 -9.18 1.16
CA ASN A 181 2.90 -9.27 -0.26
C ASN A 181 3.30 -10.66 -0.81
N PRO A 182 2.39 -11.46 -1.40
CA PRO A 182 2.72 -12.84 -1.79
C PRO A 182 3.86 -12.91 -2.81
N LYS A 183 4.04 -11.88 -3.66
CA LYS A 183 5.22 -11.77 -4.55
C LYS A 183 6.51 -11.52 -3.77
N TYR A 184 6.43 -10.77 -2.67
CA TYR A 184 7.55 -10.55 -1.76
C TYR A 184 7.93 -11.85 -1.05
N VAL A 185 6.95 -12.60 -0.51
CA VAL A 185 7.18 -13.90 0.14
C VAL A 185 7.87 -14.87 -0.83
N GLU A 186 7.37 -14.97 -2.06
CA GLU A 186 7.95 -15.86 -3.06
C GLU A 186 9.36 -15.41 -3.47
N LYS A 187 9.60 -14.10 -3.64
CA LYS A 187 10.92 -13.55 -3.97
C LYS A 187 11.93 -13.77 -2.83
N LYS A 188 11.51 -13.57 -1.57
CA LYS A 188 12.31 -13.85 -0.37
C LYS A 188 12.67 -15.33 -0.29
N LYS A 189 11.68 -16.22 -0.44
CA LYS A 189 11.90 -17.67 -0.46
C LYS A 189 12.87 -18.09 -1.56
N ARG A 190 12.71 -17.59 -2.79
CA ARG A 190 13.64 -17.87 -3.90
C ARG A 190 15.06 -17.34 -3.63
N ALA A 191 15.19 -16.18 -3.00
CA ALA A 191 16.50 -15.62 -2.62
C ALA A 191 17.18 -16.48 -1.54
N GLU A 192 16.43 -16.93 -0.53
CA GLU A 192 16.91 -17.83 0.52
C GLU A 192 17.32 -19.21 -0.05
N GLU A 193 16.53 -19.80 -0.93
CA GLU A 193 16.85 -21.06 -1.60
C GLU A 193 18.17 -20.96 -2.39
N LYS A 194 18.38 -19.86 -3.13
CA LYS A 194 19.62 -19.63 -3.87
C LYS A 194 20.81 -19.38 -2.95
N LEU A 195 20.61 -18.65 -1.86
CA LEU A 195 21.66 -18.40 -0.87
C LEU A 195 22.12 -19.73 -0.24
N ASN A 196 21.17 -20.55 0.21
CA ASN A 196 21.45 -21.87 0.79
C ASN A 196 22.17 -22.79 -0.21
N ALA A 197 21.77 -22.77 -1.49
CA ALA A 197 22.44 -23.53 -2.54
C ALA A 197 23.88 -23.06 -2.78
N ALA A 198 24.14 -21.74 -2.78
CA ALA A 198 25.48 -21.19 -2.91
C ALA A 198 26.38 -21.55 -1.71
N GLU A 199 25.84 -21.48 -0.48
CA GLU A 199 26.56 -21.89 0.73
C GLU A 199 26.87 -23.40 0.77
N ALA A 200 25.96 -24.23 0.24
CA ALA A 200 26.23 -25.66 0.09
C ALA A 200 27.38 -25.94 -0.88
N LYS A 201 27.40 -25.26 -2.03
CA LYS A 201 28.51 -25.34 -3.00
C LYS A 201 29.83 -24.82 -2.43
N GLU A 202 29.79 -23.74 -1.65
CA GLU A 202 30.96 -23.21 -0.94
C GLU A 202 31.56 -24.26 0.00
N LYS A 203 30.72 -24.93 0.80
CA LYS A 203 31.14 -26.01 1.70
C LYS A 203 31.72 -27.22 0.95
N GLU A 204 31.11 -27.61 -0.17
CA GLU A 204 31.60 -28.68 -1.03
C GLU A 204 32.99 -28.35 -1.61
N LEU A 205 33.18 -27.11 -2.06
CA LEU A 205 34.44 -26.61 -2.57
C LEU A 205 35.56 -26.67 -1.51
N TYR A 206 35.25 -26.21 -0.28
CA TYR A 206 36.19 -26.32 0.85
C TYR A 206 36.56 -27.77 1.17
N GLN A 207 35.59 -28.68 1.12
CA GLN A 207 35.85 -30.09 1.36
C GLN A 207 36.73 -30.70 0.27
N LYS A 208 36.47 -30.38 -1.01
CA LYS A 208 37.28 -30.83 -2.15
C LYS A 208 38.73 -30.34 -2.08
N ILE A 209 38.95 -29.06 -1.70
CA ILE A 209 40.31 -28.53 -1.45
C ILE A 209 41.03 -29.33 -0.35
N LYS A 210 40.32 -29.65 0.74
CA LYS A 210 40.87 -30.41 1.86
C LYS A 210 41.19 -31.86 1.47
N ASP A 211 40.35 -32.48 0.65
CA ASP A 211 40.55 -33.84 0.16
C ASP A 211 41.74 -33.89 -0.81
N ASP A 212 41.88 -32.90 -1.69
CA ASP A 212 43.02 -32.79 -2.61
C ASP A 212 44.34 -32.55 -1.87
N PHE A 213 44.33 -31.75 -0.80
CA PHE A 213 45.49 -31.64 0.10
C PHE A 213 45.86 -33.00 0.71
N SER A 214 44.87 -33.70 1.27
CA SER A 214 45.10 -35.00 1.92
C SER A 214 45.62 -36.05 0.93
N LYS A 215 45.07 -36.07 -0.29
CA LYS A 215 45.51 -36.96 -1.37
C LYS A 215 46.94 -36.66 -1.82
N THR A 216 47.28 -35.39 -2.03
CA THR A 216 48.62 -34.99 -2.46
C THR A 216 49.66 -35.25 -1.38
N GLU A 217 49.32 -35.09 -0.10
CA GLU A 217 50.19 -35.48 1.03
C GLU A 217 50.42 -37.00 1.08
N ALA A 218 49.38 -37.80 0.84
CA ALA A 218 49.51 -39.26 0.76
C ALA A 218 50.41 -39.69 -0.41
N ASP A 219 50.23 -39.09 -1.59
CA ASP A 219 51.06 -39.35 -2.78
C ASP A 219 52.53 -38.91 -2.57
N ASN A 220 52.77 -37.93 -1.68
CA ASN A 220 54.10 -37.45 -1.29
C ASN A 220 54.67 -38.18 -0.05
N ASN A 221 54.31 -39.44 0.16
CA ASN A 221 54.76 -40.28 1.28
C ASN A 221 54.47 -39.71 2.67
N GLY A 222 53.39 -38.93 2.82
CA GLY A 222 53.00 -38.31 4.08
C GLY A 222 53.82 -37.06 4.45
N VAL A 223 54.64 -36.54 3.53
CA VAL A 223 55.34 -35.26 3.72
C VAL A 223 54.37 -34.10 3.50
N ALA A 224 54.29 -33.20 4.48
CA ALA A 224 53.42 -32.03 4.43
C ALA A 224 53.69 -31.15 3.20
N LEU A 225 52.62 -30.64 2.58
CA LEU A 225 52.73 -29.80 1.38
C LEU A 225 53.40 -28.46 1.68
N THR A 226 54.25 -28.00 0.75
CA THR A 226 54.78 -26.64 0.76
C THR A 226 53.68 -25.61 0.46
N ILE A 227 53.94 -24.35 0.78
CA ILE A 227 53.02 -23.24 0.49
C ILE A 227 52.72 -23.16 -1.01
N GLU A 228 53.73 -23.33 -1.87
CA GLU A 228 53.58 -23.29 -3.32
C GLU A 228 52.66 -24.40 -3.85
N GLN A 229 52.77 -25.62 -3.30
CA GLN A 229 51.90 -26.74 -3.65
C GLN A 229 50.45 -26.50 -3.23
N ARG A 230 50.25 -25.96 -2.01
CA ARG A 230 48.91 -25.60 -1.51
C ARG A 230 48.27 -24.50 -2.37
N VAL A 231 49.04 -23.49 -2.76
CA VAL A 231 48.57 -22.41 -3.66
C VAL A 231 48.21 -22.95 -5.03
N ALA A 232 48.99 -23.88 -5.59
CA ALA A 232 48.69 -24.49 -6.89
C ALA A 232 47.36 -25.25 -6.89
N ILE A 233 47.07 -26.00 -5.82
CA ILE A 233 45.80 -26.73 -5.66
C ILE A 233 44.63 -25.75 -5.52
N ILE A 234 44.76 -24.71 -4.68
CA ILE A 234 43.71 -23.67 -4.56
C ILE A 234 43.47 -22.99 -5.92
N SER A 235 44.53 -22.71 -6.69
CA SER A 235 44.43 -22.03 -7.98
C SER A 235 43.69 -22.86 -9.04
N GLN A 236 43.72 -24.19 -8.96
CA GLN A 236 42.94 -25.05 -9.86
C GLN A 236 41.42 -24.88 -9.69
N MET A 237 40.99 -24.37 -8.54
CA MET A 237 39.58 -24.19 -8.18
C MET A 237 39.14 -22.72 -8.17
N SER A 238 40.00 -21.81 -8.66
CA SER A 238 39.74 -20.35 -8.66
C SER A 238 38.46 -19.99 -9.42
N ALA A 239 38.23 -20.60 -10.59
CA ALA A 239 37.04 -20.34 -11.40
C ALA A 239 35.75 -20.81 -10.71
N GLU A 240 35.78 -22.00 -10.10
CA GLU A 240 34.65 -22.54 -9.31
C GLU A 240 34.36 -21.67 -8.08
N SER A 241 35.41 -21.15 -7.42
CA SER A 241 35.29 -20.22 -6.30
C SER A 241 34.67 -18.88 -6.70
N GLU A 242 35.12 -18.30 -7.81
CA GLU A 242 34.56 -17.05 -8.36
C GLU A 242 33.08 -17.20 -8.73
N GLU A 243 32.70 -18.34 -9.32
CA GLU A 243 31.31 -18.64 -9.65
C GLU A 243 30.43 -18.73 -8.40
N VAL A 244 30.87 -19.45 -7.36
CA VAL A 244 30.15 -19.56 -6.08
C VAL A 244 30.01 -18.19 -5.42
N HIS A 245 31.06 -17.38 -5.41
CA HIS A 245 31.03 -16.02 -4.87
C HIS A 245 30.07 -15.12 -5.66
N PHE A 246 30.05 -15.21 -6.98
CA PHE A 246 29.13 -14.47 -7.83
C PHE A 246 27.67 -14.84 -7.55
N GLU A 247 27.35 -16.13 -7.47
CA GLU A 247 25.99 -16.60 -7.18
C GLU A 247 25.54 -16.20 -5.76
N LYS A 248 26.44 -16.27 -4.77
CA LYS A 248 26.17 -15.79 -3.41
C LYS A 248 25.87 -14.29 -3.38
N LYS A 249 26.66 -13.47 -4.10
CA LYS A 249 26.43 -12.03 -4.21
C LYS A 249 25.10 -11.72 -4.88
N LYS A 250 24.78 -12.42 -5.97
CA LYS A 250 23.50 -12.29 -6.67
C LYS A 250 22.31 -12.66 -5.78
N ALA A 251 22.41 -13.73 -4.99
CA ALA A 251 21.37 -14.11 -4.02
C ALA A 251 21.16 -13.03 -2.94
N LEU A 252 22.24 -12.44 -2.42
CA LEU A 252 22.19 -11.32 -1.47
C LEU A 252 21.58 -10.06 -2.10
N GLU A 253 21.88 -9.76 -3.36
CA GLU A 253 21.28 -8.63 -4.08
C GLU A 253 19.79 -8.85 -4.42
N MET A 254 19.37 -10.11 -4.56
CA MET A 254 17.97 -10.49 -4.74
C MET A 254 17.16 -10.37 -3.44
N GLN A 255 17.82 -10.30 -2.27
CA GLN A 255 17.11 -10.01 -1.02
C GLN A 255 16.52 -8.59 -1.08
N PRO A 256 15.24 -8.43 -0.72
CA PRO A 256 14.61 -7.12 -0.74
C PRO A 256 15.30 -6.17 0.24
N LYS A 257 15.81 -5.05 -0.28
CA LYS A 257 16.60 -4.04 0.47
C LYS A 257 15.76 -3.17 1.41
N SER A 258 14.45 -3.25 1.28
CA SER A 258 13.46 -2.63 2.16
C SER A 258 12.23 -3.51 2.12
N GLN A 259 11.50 -3.55 3.23
CA GLN A 259 10.12 -4.02 3.26
C GLN A 259 9.40 -3.23 2.17
N GLU A 260 9.08 -3.87 1.03
CA GLU A 260 8.15 -3.26 0.06
C GLU A 260 6.87 -3.09 0.87
N TYR A 261 6.59 -1.84 1.24
CA TYR A 261 5.49 -1.51 2.14
C TYR A 261 4.23 -2.20 1.63
N ASN A 262 3.51 -2.80 2.57
CA ASN A 262 2.23 -3.43 2.32
C ASN A 262 1.35 -2.45 1.54
N ASP A 263 0.66 -2.92 0.49
CA ASP A 263 -0.31 -2.10 -0.27
C ASP A 263 -1.36 -1.52 0.69
N ALA A 264 -1.63 -2.25 1.79
CA ALA A 264 -2.49 -1.84 2.90
C ALA A 264 -1.96 -0.69 3.78
N LEU A 265 -0.65 -0.39 3.73
CA LEU A 265 -0.01 0.59 4.61
C LEU A 265 0.13 1.98 4.00
N ARG A 266 -0.05 2.15 2.68
CA ARG A 266 -0.13 3.46 2.01
C ARG A 266 -0.19 3.25 0.49
N THR A 267 -1.30 3.62 -0.13
CA THR A 267 -1.23 4.25 -1.45
C THR A 267 -0.41 5.52 -1.24
N ASN A 268 0.89 5.49 -1.53
CA ASN A 268 1.78 6.61 -1.21
C ASN A 268 1.37 7.83 -2.06
N PRO A 269 0.83 8.90 -1.45
CA PRO A 269 0.61 10.14 -2.16
C PRO A 269 1.98 10.71 -2.54
N VAL A 270 2.14 11.12 -3.79
CA VAL A 270 3.25 12.00 -4.17
C VAL A 270 2.74 13.42 -4.04
N GLU A 271 3.00 14.04 -2.89
CA GLU A 271 2.72 15.46 -2.67
C GLU A 271 3.64 16.30 -3.57
N LEU A 272 3.04 17.20 -4.34
CA LEU A 272 3.75 18.16 -5.15
C LEU A 272 3.88 19.45 -4.34
N GLU A 273 5.10 19.79 -3.91
CA GLU A 273 5.52 21.09 -3.37
C GLU A 273 4.42 21.98 -2.74
N ASP A 274 4.18 21.91 -1.42
CA ASP A 274 3.43 22.85 -0.54
C ASP A 274 2.16 23.57 -1.07
N ASN A 275 1.60 23.13 -2.21
CA ASN A 275 0.56 23.83 -2.96
C ASN A 275 -0.80 23.11 -2.83
N GLY A 276 -0.87 22.05 -2.03
CA GLY A 276 -2.09 21.28 -1.79
C GLY A 276 -2.42 20.25 -2.88
N LEU A 277 -1.50 19.98 -3.81
CA LEU A 277 -1.68 19.01 -4.88
C LEU A 277 -1.08 17.64 -4.53
N ILE A 278 -1.89 16.59 -4.68
CA ILE A 278 -1.51 15.23 -4.35
C ILE A 278 -1.74 14.31 -5.55
N LEU A 279 -0.68 13.62 -5.99
CA LEU A 279 -0.79 12.60 -7.04
C LEU A 279 -1.00 11.21 -6.44
N TRP A 280 -1.97 10.50 -7.00
CA TRP A 280 -2.36 9.17 -6.62
C TRP A 280 -2.25 8.20 -7.79
N ASN A 281 -1.86 6.96 -7.50
CA ASN A 281 -1.94 5.84 -8.43
C ASN A 281 -2.78 4.73 -7.77
N LEU A 282 -4.10 4.83 -7.97
CA LEU A 282 -5.08 3.95 -7.32
C LEU A 282 -5.40 2.77 -8.24
N LYS A 283 -5.09 1.55 -7.78
CA LYS A 283 -5.41 0.31 -8.52
C LYS A 283 -6.91 0.06 -8.62
N SER A 284 -7.67 0.63 -7.70
CA SER A 284 -9.12 0.49 -7.64
C SER A 284 -9.87 1.33 -8.68
N TYR A 285 -9.22 2.34 -9.26
CA TYR A 285 -9.86 3.26 -10.19
C TYR A 285 -9.97 2.71 -11.63
N ASN A 286 -8.91 2.11 -12.17
CA ASN A 286 -8.90 1.63 -13.56
C ASN A 286 -7.89 0.49 -13.79
N GLU A 287 -8.12 -0.33 -14.82
CA GLU A 287 -7.22 -1.44 -15.20
C GLU A 287 -5.91 -0.91 -15.82
N GLU A 288 -5.95 0.22 -16.50
CA GLU A 288 -4.77 0.91 -17.00
C GLU A 288 -4.24 1.94 -15.98
N PRO A 289 -2.90 2.05 -15.81
CA PRO A 289 -2.32 2.98 -14.85
C PRO A 289 -2.66 4.42 -15.24
N THR A 290 -3.63 4.97 -14.51
CA THR A 290 -4.14 6.33 -14.65
C THR A 290 -3.71 7.09 -13.41
N ILE A 291 -3.02 8.22 -13.58
CA ILE A 291 -2.62 9.05 -12.44
C ILE A 291 -3.81 9.93 -12.09
N LEU A 292 -4.17 9.96 -10.81
CA LEU A 292 -5.18 10.87 -10.28
C LEU A 292 -4.49 12.03 -9.56
N LEU A 293 -5.04 13.23 -9.69
CA LEU A 293 -4.62 14.41 -8.95
C LEU A 293 -5.76 14.85 -8.06
N GLN A 294 -5.48 14.92 -6.77
CA GLN A 294 -6.33 15.55 -5.77
C GLN A 294 -5.79 16.97 -5.52
N ASP A 295 -6.63 17.96 -5.71
CA ASP A 295 -6.34 19.36 -5.45
C ASP A 295 -7.12 19.81 -4.21
N LEU A 296 -6.40 20.02 -3.12
CA LEU A 296 -6.95 20.50 -1.85
C LEU A 296 -7.04 22.04 -1.79
N GLY A 297 -6.46 22.75 -2.77
CA GLY A 297 -6.31 24.20 -2.76
C GLY A 297 -5.32 24.72 -1.70
N SER A 298 -5.28 26.05 -1.50
CA SER A 298 -4.42 26.68 -0.49
C SER A 298 -5.01 26.46 0.92
N CYS A 299 -4.46 25.49 1.65
CA CYS A 299 -4.83 25.16 3.03
C CYS A 299 -4.83 26.39 3.95
N SER A 300 -6.00 26.83 4.39
CA SER A 300 -6.16 27.76 5.53
C SER A 300 -7.38 27.42 6.38
N ASP A 301 -7.47 26.14 6.75
CA ASP A 301 -8.27 25.59 7.86
C ASP A 301 -9.54 24.79 7.52
N ILE A 302 -10.12 24.89 6.33
CA ILE A 302 -11.14 23.95 5.82
C ILE A 302 -11.04 23.98 4.28
N CYS A 303 -10.75 22.85 3.62
CA CYS A 303 -10.67 22.77 2.16
C CYS A 303 -12.06 22.41 1.58
N PRO A 304 -12.94 23.36 1.26
CA PRO A 304 -14.35 23.05 1.02
C PRO A 304 -14.57 22.49 -0.39
N HIS A 305 -13.54 22.53 -1.25
CA HIS A 305 -13.65 22.23 -2.68
C HIS A 305 -12.45 21.41 -3.14
N GLU A 306 -12.27 20.26 -2.49
CA GLU A 306 -11.43 19.19 -3.04
C GLU A 306 -11.84 18.93 -4.49
N LYS A 307 -10.87 18.90 -5.40
CA LYS A 307 -11.10 18.58 -6.81
C LYS A 307 -10.26 17.39 -7.21
N TRP A 308 -10.85 16.55 -8.05
CA TRP A 308 -10.17 15.39 -8.60
C TRP A 308 -10.02 15.52 -10.11
N TYR A 309 -8.84 15.15 -10.59
CA TYR A 309 -8.50 15.12 -12.01
C TYR A 309 -7.90 13.76 -12.35
N SER A 310 -8.17 13.28 -13.56
CA SER A 310 -7.52 12.10 -14.12
C SER A 310 -6.57 12.47 -15.26
N PHE A 311 -5.45 11.77 -15.35
CA PHE A 311 -4.48 11.89 -16.43
C PHE A 311 -4.41 10.60 -17.23
N SER A 312 -4.57 10.70 -18.55
CA SER A 312 -4.36 9.54 -19.41
C SER A 312 -2.90 9.10 -19.41
N SER A 313 -2.65 7.86 -19.83
CA SER A 313 -1.30 7.28 -19.97
C SER A 313 -0.40 8.08 -20.93
N GLU A 314 -0.98 8.91 -21.79
CA GLU A 314 -0.31 9.82 -22.73
C GLU A 314 0.07 11.18 -22.10
N GLN A 315 -0.57 11.58 -20.99
CA GLN A 315 -0.35 12.84 -20.27
C GLN A 315 0.66 12.68 -19.14
N LYS A 316 1.86 12.17 -19.43
CA LYS A 316 2.93 12.08 -18.42
C LYS A 316 3.56 13.46 -18.19
N PRO A 317 3.72 13.91 -16.93
CA PRO A 317 4.59 15.04 -16.62
C PRO A 317 6.01 14.72 -17.10
N GLN A 318 6.71 15.69 -17.72
CA GLN A 318 8.14 15.59 -18.02
C GLN A 318 8.98 15.91 -16.79
#